data_AF-A0A564YXR5-F1
#
_entry.id   AF-A0A564YXR5-F1
#
_cell.length_a   1.000
_cell.length_b   1.000
_cell.length_c   1.000
_cell.angle_alpha   90.00
_cell.angle_beta   90.00
_cell.angle_gamma   90.00
#
_symmetry.space_group_name_H-M   'P 1'
#
loop_
_entity.id
_entity.type
_entity.pdbx_description
1 polymer ?
#
loop_
_entity_poly.entity_id
_entity_poly.type
_entity_poly.pdbx_seq_one_letter_code
_entity_poly.pdbx_strand_id
1 'polypeptide(L)'
;ALEHVHRHRIIHRDIKPSNFLFDQYTLQYTLVDFGLAHSQEAGDVDRNWTPTPMPLANQKRQFSFATSNPRKPKLTRSLVDDEYHLVRRFWDGAGSGDKLILRLSSQANILNPPTTSESSKPVCVCGNRLTVCRPCLNYRKGPTARRGGTLGYRPPEVIYNTTLQTTAVDIWAVGVIFCSFLTGHYPFITGDSDFEAIHTFAHLLSLERMQNGAQAVGKNLYLRPKPLPLAGQKDYIYLKNRLERIRKEMKEPPPLPPTFCPDAPPPKPVVALPKNYKFEVMAFDLCSRLLEPNPRQRISASKALAHPYLAGSN
;
A
#
# COMPACT_ATOMS: atom_id res chain seq x y z
N ALA A 1 14.80 9.79 16.47
CA ALA A 1 14.94 8.36 16.08
C ALA A 1 15.30 8.20 14.60
N LEU A 2 14.33 8.03 13.68
CA LEU A 2 14.60 7.55 12.30
C LEU A 2 15.69 8.29 11.52
N GLU A 3 15.76 9.61 11.59
CA GLU A 3 16.80 10.37 10.87
C GLU A 3 18.24 9.93 11.25
N HIS A 4 18.48 9.57 12.52
CA HIS A 4 19.77 9.04 12.98
C HIS A 4 20.01 7.61 12.43
N VAL A 5 18.99 6.75 12.42
CA VAL A 5 19.06 5.39 11.86
C VAL A 5 19.34 5.45 10.34
N HIS A 6 18.67 6.36 9.64
CA HIS A 6 18.80 6.56 8.20
C HIS A 6 20.12 7.21 7.80
N ARG A 7 20.71 8.08 8.65
CA ARG A 7 22.08 8.57 8.48
C ARG A 7 23.13 7.43 8.45
N HIS A 8 22.88 6.34 9.18
CA HIS A 8 23.70 5.12 9.15
C HIS A 8 23.28 4.11 8.06
N ARG A 9 22.42 4.51 7.11
CA ARG A 9 21.91 3.66 6.00
C ARG A 9 21.18 2.39 6.44
N ILE A 10 20.70 2.34 7.69
CA ILE A 10 19.90 1.23 8.22
C ILE A 10 18.43 1.44 7.84
N ILE A 11 17.77 0.40 7.35
CA ILE A 11 16.32 0.30 7.17
C ILE A 11 15.77 -0.51 8.34
N HIS A 12 14.79 0.01 9.09
CA HIS A 12 14.21 -0.65 10.26
C HIS A 12 13.15 -1.70 9.90
N ARG A 13 12.44 -1.48 8.78
CA ARG A 13 11.39 -2.32 8.17
C ARG A 13 10.10 -2.51 8.96
N ASP A 14 10.16 -2.52 10.29
CA ASP A 14 9.01 -2.80 11.16
C ASP A 14 8.64 -1.62 12.07
N ILE A 15 8.55 -0.44 11.45
CA ILE A 15 8.05 0.78 12.11
C ILE A 15 6.54 0.66 12.29
N LYS A 16 6.12 0.55 13.56
CA LYS A 16 4.73 0.44 14.01
C LYS A 16 4.63 0.93 15.46
N PRO A 17 3.46 1.30 16.00
CA PRO A 17 3.38 1.93 17.32
C PRO A 17 3.92 1.09 18.49
N SER A 18 3.82 -0.25 18.46
CA SER A 18 4.41 -1.10 19.50
C SER A 18 5.94 -1.02 19.58
N ASN A 19 6.59 -0.62 18.49
CA ASN A 19 8.05 -0.55 18.37
C ASN A 19 8.56 0.89 18.59
N PHE A 20 7.69 1.81 19.00
CA PHE A 20 8.04 3.18 19.36
C PHE A 20 7.47 3.52 20.74
N LEU A 21 8.26 3.21 21.77
CA LEU A 21 7.89 3.40 23.16
C LEU A 21 7.78 4.91 23.48
N PHE A 22 6.78 5.28 24.27
CA PHE A 22 6.54 6.65 24.73
C PHE A 22 6.28 6.65 26.23
N ASP A 23 7.04 7.45 26.98
CA ASP A 23 6.77 7.73 28.38
C ASP A 23 6.02 9.07 28.53
N GLN A 24 4.74 9.01 28.91
CA GLN A 24 3.89 10.16 29.19
C GLN A 24 4.23 10.93 30.49
N TYR A 25 5.21 10.48 31.27
CA TYR A 25 5.70 11.17 32.47
C TYR A 25 6.95 12.00 32.17
N THR A 26 7.96 11.44 31.49
CA THR A 26 9.18 12.18 31.10
C THR A 26 9.13 12.80 29.70
N LEU A 27 8.09 12.52 28.91
CA LEU A 27 7.96 12.86 27.49
C LEU A 27 9.08 12.29 26.59
N GLN A 28 9.70 11.19 27.01
CA GLN A 28 10.74 10.50 26.25
C GLN A 28 10.16 9.48 25.25
N TYR A 29 10.88 9.29 24.14
CA TYR A 29 10.48 8.41 23.04
C TYR A 29 11.65 7.52 22.57
N THR A 30 11.42 6.22 22.50
CA THR A 30 12.46 5.22 22.17
C THR A 30 12.00 4.29 21.06
N LEU A 31 12.78 4.25 19.97
CA LEU A 31 12.59 3.29 18.88
C LEU A 31 13.28 1.96 19.25
N VAL A 32 12.55 0.85 19.17
CA VAL A 32 13.00 -0.49 19.59
C VAL A 32 12.70 -1.56 18.53
N ASP A 33 13.22 -2.77 18.75
CA ASP A 33 13.08 -3.95 17.88
C ASP A 33 13.65 -3.75 16.45
N PHE A 34 14.98 -3.76 16.39
CA PHE A 34 15.74 -3.84 15.15
C PHE A 34 15.85 -5.28 14.61
N GLY A 35 15.04 -6.24 15.07
CA GLY A 35 15.15 -7.66 14.72
C GLY A 35 14.94 -7.97 13.22
N LEU A 36 14.29 -7.06 12.50
CA LEU A 36 14.11 -7.12 11.05
C LEU A 36 14.98 -6.13 10.25
N ALA A 37 15.82 -5.34 10.93
CA ALA A 37 16.59 -4.27 10.30
C ALA A 37 17.78 -4.77 9.48
N HIS A 38 18.21 -4.00 8.48
CA HIS A 38 19.48 -4.22 7.77
C HIS A 38 20.05 -2.93 7.16
N SER A 39 21.34 -2.96 6.82
CA SER A 39 21.91 -1.93 5.94
C SER A 39 21.26 -2.00 4.54
N GLN A 40 20.93 -0.84 3.99
CA GLN A 40 20.46 -0.67 2.61
C GLN A 40 21.48 -1.21 1.58
N GLU A 41 22.77 -1.21 1.92
CA GLU A 41 23.85 -1.71 1.07
C GLU A 41 23.86 -3.25 0.94
N ALA A 42 23.25 -3.96 1.89
CA ALA A 42 23.15 -5.42 1.85
C ALA A 42 22.13 -5.94 0.83
N GLY A 43 21.27 -5.06 0.30
CA GLY A 43 20.25 -5.36 -0.70
C GLY A 43 19.05 -6.17 -0.21
N ASP A 44 17.95 -6.08 -0.95
CA ASP A 44 16.69 -6.74 -0.64
C ASP A 44 16.45 -8.03 -1.40
N VAL A 45 17.43 -8.54 -2.15
CA VAL A 45 17.35 -9.90 -2.69
C VAL A 45 17.37 -10.89 -1.53
N ASP A 46 16.40 -11.79 -1.51
CA ASP A 46 16.34 -12.93 -0.61
C ASP A 46 17.54 -13.86 -0.87
N ARG A 47 18.40 -14.03 0.15
CA ARG A 47 19.63 -14.84 0.05
C ARG A 47 19.35 -16.32 -0.16
N ASN A 48 18.14 -16.78 0.14
CA ASN A 48 17.73 -18.17 -0.06
C ASN A 48 17.09 -18.40 -1.44
N TRP A 49 16.96 -17.36 -2.28
CA TRP A 49 16.40 -17.48 -3.61
C TRP A 49 17.35 -18.19 -4.59
N THR A 50 17.04 -19.44 -4.91
CA THR A 50 17.63 -20.12 -6.06
C THR A 50 16.82 -19.85 -7.33
N PRO A 51 17.44 -19.38 -8.43
CA PRO A 51 16.74 -19.26 -9.70
C PRO A 51 16.35 -20.65 -10.21
N THR A 52 15.06 -20.89 -10.48
CA THR A 52 14.64 -22.12 -11.16
C THR A 52 15.40 -22.25 -12.49
N PRO A 53 16.12 -23.36 -12.76
CA PRO A 53 16.87 -23.53 -14.01
C PRO A 53 15.98 -23.43 -15.25
N MET A 54 16.54 -22.96 -16.36
CA MET A 54 15.86 -22.92 -17.66
C MET A 54 16.84 -23.30 -18.78
N PRO A 55 16.40 -24.05 -19.81
CA PRO A 55 17.06 -24.07 -21.10
C PRO A 55 17.06 -22.65 -21.72
N LEU A 56 18.19 -22.24 -22.29
CA LEU A 56 18.39 -20.87 -22.78
C LEU A 56 17.40 -20.49 -23.91
N ALA A 57 17.13 -19.20 -24.05
CA ALA A 57 16.57 -18.60 -25.27
C ALA A 57 16.96 -17.12 -25.37
N ASN A 58 17.14 -16.64 -26.59
CA ASN A 58 17.80 -15.36 -26.90
C ASN A 58 16.97 -14.10 -26.61
N GLN A 59 17.69 -13.00 -26.36
CA GLN A 59 17.17 -11.64 -26.42
C GLN A 59 16.93 -11.21 -27.88
N LYS A 60 15.72 -10.70 -28.17
CA LYS A 60 15.41 -9.57 -29.10
C LYS A 60 13.97 -9.70 -29.63
N ARG A 61 13.16 -8.64 -29.44
CA ARG A 61 12.40 -7.90 -30.49
C ARG A 61 11.49 -6.83 -29.85
N GLN A 62 11.22 -5.78 -30.61
CA GLN A 62 10.33 -4.68 -30.24
C GLN A 62 8.86 -5.04 -30.56
N PHE A 63 7.90 -4.30 -29.99
CA PHE A 63 6.47 -4.49 -30.21
C PHE A 63 5.90 -3.50 -31.23
N SER A 64 4.99 -3.99 -32.08
CA SER A 64 4.01 -3.20 -32.82
C SER A 64 2.59 -3.67 -32.46
N PHE A 65 1.58 -2.82 -32.68
CA PHE A 65 0.19 -3.06 -32.26
C PHE A 65 -0.69 -3.63 -33.38
N ALA A 66 -1.58 -4.55 -33.02
CA ALA A 66 -2.75 -4.95 -33.81
C ALA A 66 -3.93 -5.27 -32.87
N THR A 67 -5.17 -5.17 -33.35
CA THR A 67 -6.39 -5.13 -32.54
C THR A 67 -7.44 -6.19 -32.93
N SER A 68 -8.16 -6.73 -31.95
CA SER A 68 -9.49 -7.38 -32.09
C SER A 68 -10.01 -7.88 -30.72
N ASN A 69 -11.24 -8.42 -30.67
CA ASN A 69 -12.10 -8.50 -29.47
C ASN A 69 -12.84 -9.89 -29.35
N PRO A 70 -13.75 -10.19 -28.39
CA PRO A 70 -13.64 -11.44 -27.62
C PRO A 70 -14.95 -12.26 -27.40
N ARG A 71 -14.87 -13.35 -26.62
CA ARG A 71 -15.95 -13.92 -25.77
C ARG A 71 -15.37 -14.72 -24.58
N LYS A 72 -16.21 -15.14 -23.60
CA LYS A 72 -15.83 -15.54 -22.21
C LYS A 72 -16.39 -16.91 -21.79
N PRO A 73 -15.94 -17.51 -20.66
CA PRO A 73 -16.93 -18.06 -19.71
C PRO A 73 -16.96 -17.50 -18.26
N LYS A 74 -17.97 -17.91 -17.46
CA LYS A 74 -18.11 -17.74 -16.00
C LYS A 74 -17.75 -19.04 -15.25
N LEU A 75 -17.49 -18.91 -13.95
CA LEU A 75 -18.19 -19.60 -12.84
C LEU A 75 -18.11 -18.66 -11.59
N THR A 76 -19.23 -18.30 -10.95
CA THR A 76 -19.77 -18.75 -9.63
C THR A 76 -19.03 -18.23 -8.37
N ARG A 77 -19.68 -18.29 -7.20
CA ARG A 77 -19.43 -17.45 -6.01
C ARG A 77 -19.76 -18.17 -4.69
N SER A 78 -18.89 -18.06 -3.68
CA SER A 78 -19.12 -18.27 -2.24
C SER A 78 -18.14 -17.36 -1.46
N LEU A 79 -18.58 -16.51 -0.53
CA LEU A 79 -18.92 -16.75 0.91
C LEU A 79 -17.70 -16.79 1.84
N VAL A 80 -17.31 -15.59 2.31
CA VAL A 80 -16.64 -15.20 3.59
C VAL A 80 -16.86 -13.67 3.71
N ASP A 81 -16.89 -12.98 4.86
CA ASP A 81 -17.81 -13.04 6.02
C ASP A 81 -17.83 -11.61 6.67
N ASP A 82 -18.69 -11.37 7.66
CA ASP A 82 -19.22 -10.02 7.96
C ASP A 82 -18.30 -8.97 8.63
N GLU A 83 -17.09 -9.32 9.10
CA GLU A 83 -16.15 -8.33 9.68
C GLU A 83 -15.60 -7.33 8.65
N TYR A 84 -15.66 -7.66 7.35
CA TYR A 84 -15.08 -6.91 6.23
C TYR A 84 -15.71 -5.52 5.96
N HIS A 85 -16.67 -5.08 6.78
CA HIS A 85 -17.57 -3.98 6.45
C HIS A 85 -17.11 -2.57 6.83
N LEU A 86 -16.14 -2.37 7.73
CA LEU A 86 -15.77 -1.03 8.21
C LEU A 86 -15.09 -0.19 7.12
N VAL A 87 -14.00 -0.71 6.52
CA VAL A 87 -13.28 -0.06 5.40
C VAL A 87 -14.16 0.02 4.14
N ARG A 88 -15.22 -0.80 4.03
CA ARG A 88 -16.12 -0.74 2.88
C ARG A 88 -17.22 0.33 3.01
N ARG A 89 -17.81 0.48 4.20
CA ARG A 89 -18.89 1.47 4.47
C ARG A 89 -18.47 2.91 4.16
N PHE A 90 -17.24 3.30 4.48
CA PHE A 90 -16.74 4.67 4.25
C PHE A 90 -16.52 5.04 2.76
N TRP A 91 -16.50 4.06 1.85
CA TRP A 91 -16.18 4.27 0.43
C TRP A 91 -17.32 3.96 -0.55
N ASP A 92 -18.22 3.02 -0.25
CA ASP A 92 -19.39 2.72 -1.11
C ASP A 92 -20.53 3.79 -1.02
N GLY A 93 -20.26 4.94 -0.36
CA GLY A 93 -21.17 6.09 -0.19
C GLY A 93 -21.43 6.93 -1.45
N ALA A 94 -21.42 6.33 -2.63
CA ALA A 94 -21.82 6.93 -3.90
C ALA A 94 -22.72 5.95 -4.66
N GLY A 95 -24.02 6.24 -4.72
CA GLY A 95 -25.01 5.31 -5.24
C GLY A 95 -24.87 5.04 -6.75
N SER A 96 -24.37 3.87 -7.11
CA SER A 96 -24.59 3.24 -8.42
C SER A 96 -24.71 1.73 -8.26
N GLY A 97 -25.95 1.23 -8.26
CA GLY A 97 -26.26 -0.17 -8.03
C GLY A 97 -26.14 -1.01 -9.30
N ASP A 98 -24.93 -1.48 -9.62
CA ASP A 98 -24.69 -2.27 -10.84
C ASP A 98 -24.35 -3.74 -10.54
N LYS A 99 -25.38 -4.60 -10.53
CA LYS A 99 -25.27 -6.05 -10.31
C LYS A 99 -24.64 -6.75 -11.52
N LEU A 100 -23.31 -6.73 -11.65
CA LEU A 100 -22.67 -7.23 -12.88
C LEU A 100 -22.70 -8.77 -13.00
N ILE A 101 -23.60 -9.25 -13.85
CA ILE A 101 -23.74 -10.64 -14.27
C ILE A 101 -22.55 -11.09 -15.13
N LEU A 102 -21.88 -12.18 -14.73
CA LEU A 102 -20.92 -12.89 -15.59
C LEU A 102 -21.68 -13.62 -16.75
N ARG A 103 -21.08 -13.75 -17.95
CA ARG A 103 -21.63 -14.57 -19.07
C ARG A 103 -20.71 -15.72 -19.50
N LEU A 104 -21.35 -16.81 -19.95
CA LEU A 104 -20.77 -18.12 -20.29
C LEU A 104 -20.82 -18.34 -21.81
N SER A 105 -19.73 -18.83 -22.43
CA SER A 105 -19.69 -19.26 -23.84
C SER A 105 -18.44 -20.11 -24.15
N SER A 106 -18.66 -21.41 -24.39
CA SER A 106 -17.86 -22.22 -25.34
C SER A 106 -18.17 -21.77 -26.79
N GLN A 107 -17.62 -22.29 -27.89
CA GLN A 107 -16.83 -23.50 -28.16
C GLN A 107 -15.98 -23.30 -29.45
N ALA A 108 -15.26 -24.34 -29.91
CA ALA A 108 -14.50 -24.38 -31.19
C ALA A 108 -15.42 -24.80 -32.38
N ASN A 109 -15.03 -24.89 -33.66
CA ASN A 109 -13.72 -24.86 -34.35
C ASN A 109 -13.60 -23.62 -35.28
N ILE A 110 -12.82 -23.46 -36.36
CA ILE A 110 -11.92 -24.28 -37.23
C ILE A 110 -10.78 -23.32 -37.74
N LEU A 111 -9.77 -23.63 -38.57
CA LEU A 111 -9.40 -24.75 -39.48
C LEU A 111 -7.84 -24.87 -39.56
N ASN A 112 -7.30 -25.80 -40.35
CA ASN A 112 -5.86 -25.96 -40.73
C ASN A 112 -5.75 -26.12 -42.27
N PRO A 113 -4.57 -26.08 -42.95
CA PRO A 113 -3.18 -25.84 -42.48
C PRO A 113 -2.62 -24.56 -43.20
N PRO A 114 -1.38 -24.39 -43.76
CA PRO A 114 -0.22 -25.28 -44.01
C PRO A 114 0.94 -25.13 -43.00
N THR A 115 1.97 -25.97 -43.18
CA THR A 115 3.20 -26.04 -42.37
C THR A 115 4.28 -25.03 -42.76
N THR A 116 4.96 -24.45 -41.76
CA THR A 116 6.40 -24.12 -41.82
C THR A 116 7.00 -24.08 -40.42
N SER A 117 8.33 -24.21 -40.33
CA SER A 117 9.07 -24.37 -39.07
C SER A 117 9.41 -23.04 -38.38
N GLU A 118 8.99 -22.88 -37.12
CA GLU A 118 9.87 -22.41 -36.02
C GLU A 118 9.16 -22.53 -34.65
N SER A 119 9.90 -22.94 -33.61
CA SER A 119 9.37 -23.22 -32.26
C SER A 119 9.16 -21.95 -31.43
N SER A 120 8.30 -21.05 -31.92
CA SER A 120 7.97 -19.79 -31.27
C SER A 120 7.35 -19.99 -29.87
N LYS A 121 8.02 -19.48 -28.83
CA LYS A 121 7.51 -19.55 -27.44
C LYS A 121 6.25 -18.67 -27.31
N PRO A 122 5.17 -19.15 -26.67
CA PRO A 122 3.89 -18.45 -26.68
C PRO A 122 3.96 -17.13 -25.90
N VAL A 123 3.61 -16.03 -26.57
CA VAL A 123 3.65 -14.66 -26.01
C VAL A 123 2.39 -14.37 -25.19
N CYS A 124 2.51 -13.60 -24.09
CA CYS A 124 1.35 -13.28 -23.25
C CYS A 124 0.40 -12.27 -23.92
N VAL A 125 -0.78 -12.75 -24.34
CA VAL A 125 -1.83 -11.95 -25.00
C VAL A 125 -2.70 -11.11 -24.05
N CYS A 126 -2.49 -11.20 -22.73
CA CYS A 126 -3.25 -10.41 -21.77
C CYS A 126 -3.04 -8.90 -21.98
N GLY A 127 -1.80 -8.47 -22.17
CA GLY A 127 -1.44 -7.05 -22.13
C GLY A 127 -1.88 -6.41 -20.80
N ASN A 128 -2.21 -5.11 -20.85
CA ASN A 128 -2.56 -4.30 -19.68
C ASN A 128 -4.02 -4.52 -19.21
N ARG A 129 -4.44 -5.78 -19.07
CA ARG A 129 -5.81 -6.19 -18.73
C ARG A 129 -5.83 -7.10 -17.50
N LEU A 130 -6.90 -7.03 -16.71
CA LEU A 130 -7.17 -7.92 -15.57
C LEU A 130 -7.64 -9.31 -16.04
N THR A 131 -6.77 -10.01 -16.76
CA THR A 131 -6.91 -11.41 -17.17
C THR A 131 -5.55 -12.09 -17.13
N VAL A 132 -5.52 -13.41 -16.90
CA VAL A 132 -4.30 -14.23 -16.97
C VAL A 132 -4.43 -15.28 -18.06
N CYS A 133 -3.31 -15.61 -18.71
CA CYS A 133 -3.21 -16.66 -19.73
C CYS A 133 -1.96 -17.51 -19.48
N ARG A 134 -1.86 -18.68 -20.13
CA ARG A 134 -0.79 -19.67 -19.88
C ARG A 134 0.62 -19.05 -19.87
N PRO A 135 1.05 -18.21 -20.85
CA PRO A 135 2.34 -17.51 -20.78
C PRO A 135 2.56 -16.60 -19.56
N CYS A 136 1.52 -15.90 -19.09
CA CYS A 136 1.64 -15.05 -17.90
C CYS A 136 1.58 -15.85 -16.58
N LEU A 137 0.91 -17.01 -16.55
CA LEU A 137 0.98 -17.95 -15.42
C LEU A 137 2.37 -18.63 -15.35
N ASN A 138 2.94 -18.96 -16.50
CA ASN A 138 4.26 -19.58 -16.64
C ASN A 138 5.40 -18.55 -16.71
N TYR A 139 5.14 -17.27 -16.40
CA TYR A 139 6.16 -16.23 -16.43
C TYR A 139 7.22 -16.49 -15.35
N ARG A 140 8.51 -16.36 -15.70
CA ARG A 140 9.60 -16.65 -14.76
C ARG A 140 9.52 -15.68 -13.58
N LYS A 141 9.24 -16.21 -12.38
CA LYS A 141 9.31 -15.43 -11.14
C LYS A 141 10.73 -14.86 -11.01
N GLY A 142 10.82 -13.56 -10.79
CA GLY A 142 12.09 -12.90 -10.48
C GLY A 142 12.60 -13.28 -9.07
N PRO A 143 13.75 -12.73 -8.66
CA PRO A 143 14.22 -12.82 -7.28
C PRO A 143 13.12 -12.47 -6.28
N THR A 144 12.93 -13.31 -5.26
CA THR A 144 12.14 -12.92 -4.08
C THR A 144 12.84 -11.75 -3.39
N ALA A 145 12.04 -10.78 -2.96
CA ALA A 145 12.52 -9.62 -2.23
C ALA A 145 12.22 -9.76 -0.73
N ARG A 146 13.02 -9.13 0.12
CA ARG A 146 12.73 -8.99 1.55
C ARG A 146 11.34 -8.38 1.71
N ARG A 147 10.45 -9.11 2.40
CA ARG A 147 9.05 -8.74 2.68
C ARG A 147 8.74 -8.66 4.18
N GLY A 148 9.75 -8.84 5.03
CA GLY A 148 9.66 -8.68 6.48
C GLY A 148 9.23 -7.27 6.88
N GLY A 149 8.42 -7.21 7.94
CA GLY A 149 7.64 -6.06 8.40
C GLY A 149 6.17 -6.44 8.60
N THR A 150 5.43 -5.70 9.44
CA THR A 150 4.04 -5.98 9.82
C THR A 150 3.04 -5.64 8.70
N LEU A 151 1.92 -6.38 8.60
CA LEU A 151 0.80 -6.07 7.69
C LEU A 151 0.26 -4.65 7.91
N GLY A 152 -0.30 -4.04 6.87
CA GLY A 152 -0.80 -2.66 6.88
C GLY A 152 0.28 -1.56 6.84
N TYR A 153 1.48 -1.81 7.42
CA TYR A 153 2.60 -0.85 7.43
C TYR A 153 3.54 -0.97 6.21
N ARG A 154 3.46 -2.07 5.44
CA ARG A 154 4.33 -2.28 4.26
C ARG A 154 4.04 -1.25 3.15
N PRO A 155 5.08 -0.66 2.52
CA PRO A 155 4.91 0.25 1.39
C PRO A 155 4.67 -0.48 0.07
N PRO A 156 4.20 0.21 -0.98
CA PRO A 156 3.86 -0.41 -2.26
C PRO A 156 5.04 -1.14 -2.90
N GLU A 157 6.27 -0.60 -2.84
CA GLU A 157 7.44 -1.24 -3.44
C GLU A 157 7.81 -2.59 -2.80
N VAL A 158 7.55 -2.76 -1.49
CA VAL A 158 7.72 -4.04 -0.77
C VAL A 158 6.65 -5.03 -1.23
N ILE A 159 5.39 -4.58 -1.28
CA ILE A 159 4.24 -5.38 -1.71
C ILE A 159 4.42 -5.88 -3.15
N TYR A 160 4.95 -5.04 -4.04
CA TYR A 160 5.22 -5.40 -5.44
C TYR A 160 6.44 -6.31 -5.63
N ASN A 161 7.11 -6.76 -4.55
CA ASN A 161 8.37 -7.53 -4.58
C ASN A 161 9.44 -6.81 -5.42
N THR A 162 9.88 -5.64 -4.92
CA THR A 162 11.00 -4.86 -5.48
C THR A 162 12.28 -5.18 -4.70
N THR A 163 13.37 -5.48 -5.40
CA THR A 163 14.66 -5.91 -4.80
C THR A 163 15.62 -4.75 -4.48
N LEU A 164 15.20 -3.52 -4.75
CA LEU A 164 15.88 -2.29 -4.35
C LEU A 164 14.91 -1.50 -3.47
N GLN A 165 15.04 -1.67 -2.16
CA GLN A 165 14.28 -0.93 -1.15
C GLN A 165 15.26 0.03 -0.45
N THR A 166 14.72 1.02 0.26
CA THR A 166 15.52 2.07 0.90
C THR A 166 14.93 2.46 2.24
N THR A 167 15.60 3.35 2.97
CA THR A 167 15.07 4.00 4.18
C THR A 167 13.69 4.65 3.99
N ALA A 168 13.25 4.90 2.74
CA ALA A 168 11.89 5.32 2.42
C ALA A 168 10.80 4.32 2.86
N VAL A 169 11.14 3.04 3.05
CA VAL A 169 10.22 2.00 3.59
C VAL A 169 9.70 2.41 4.96
N ASP A 170 10.60 2.84 5.84
CA ASP A 170 10.27 3.26 7.21
C ASP A 170 9.40 4.53 7.20
N ILE A 171 9.64 5.45 6.26
CA ILE A 171 8.90 6.71 6.14
C ILE A 171 7.43 6.49 5.76
N TRP A 172 7.16 5.52 4.89
CA TRP A 172 5.78 5.16 4.55
C TRP A 172 5.02 4.67 5.78
N ALA A 173 5.65 3.82 6.59
CA ALA A 173 5.07 3.32 7.82
C ALA A 173 4.80 4.44 8.85
N VAL A 174 5.67 5.46 8.94
CA VAL A 174 5.35 6.70 9.70
C VAL A 174 4.11 7.39 9.15
N GLY A 175 3.91 7.43 7.83
CA GLY A 175 2.68 7.92 7.21
C GLY A 175 1.43 7.14 7.64
N VAL A 176 1.51 5.81 7.76
CA VAL A 176 0.40 4.96 8.24
C VAL A 176 0.10 5.22 9.74
N ILE A 177 1.13 5.39 10.56
CA ILE A 177 0.99 5.82 11.97
C ILE A 177 0.32 7.20 12.03
N PHE A 178 0.75 8.15 11.20
CA PHE A 178 0.21 9.51 11.21
C PHE A 178 -1.27 9.56 10.75
N CYS A 179 -1.67 8.74 9.78
CA CYS A 179 -3.09 8.53 9.48
C CYS A 179 -3.90 8.04 10.70
N SER A 180 -3.31 7.22 11.57
CA SER A 180 -3.96 6.76 12.80
C SER A 180 -4.22 7.94 13.76
N PHE A 181 -3.25 8.86 13.92
CA PHE A 181 -3.43 10.08 14.73
C PHE A 181 -4.45 11.05 14.12
N LEU A 182 -4.37 11.30 12.80
CA LEU A 182 -5.28 12.21 12.09
C LEU A 182 -6.74 11.72 12.16
N THR A 183 -6.97 10.40 12.08
CA THR A 183 -8.33 9.83 12.12
C THR A 183 -8.83 9.46 13.51
N GLY A 184 -7.93 9.20 14.47
CA GLY A 184 -8.28 8.54 15.72
C GLY A 184 -8.57 7.04 15.57
N HIS A 185 -8.26 6.44 14.41
CA HIS A 185 -8.49 5.01 14.14
C HIS A 185 -7.16 4.23 14.16
N TYR A 186 -7.05 3.26 15.05
CA TYR A 186 -5.91 2.36 15.14
C TYR A 186 -6.38 0.89 15.30
N PRO A 187 -5.81 -0.07 14.56
CA PRO A 187 -4.87 0.11 13.44
C PRO A 187 -5.56 0.74 12.21
N PHE A 188 -4.93 1.74 11.58
CA PHE A 188 -5.56 2.47 10.48
C PHE A 188 -5.81 1.62 9.22
N ILE A 189 -4.89 0.71 8.89
CA ILE A 189 -5.06 -0.29 7.83
C ILE A 189 -5.29 -1.66 8.49
N THR A 190 -6.54 -2.12 8.47
CA THR A 190 -6.95 -3.49 8.79
C THR A 190 -7.03 -4.32 7.50
N GLY A 191 -6.44 -5.52 7.49
CA GLY A 191 -6.53 -6.44 6.36
C GLY A 191 -5.48 -7.54 6.44
N ASP A 192 -5.86 -8.75 6.02
CA ASP A 192 -5.04 -9.95 6.13
C ASP A 192 -4.10 -10.13 4.93
N SER A 193 -4.32 -9.37 3.86
CA SER A 193 -3.49 -9.39 2.65
C SER A 193 -2.90 -8.03 2.28
N ASP A 194 -1.69 -8.07 1.70
CA ASP A 194 -1.09 -6.90 1.06
C ASP A 194 -1.94 -6.36 -0.12
N PHE A 195 -2.84 -7.19 -0.69
CA PHE A 195 -3.75 -6.77 -1.76
C PHE A 195 -4.87 -5.86 -1.24
N GLU A 196 -5.44 -6.14 -0.07
CA GLU A 196 -6.37 -5.22 0.63
C GLU A 196 -5.69 -3.90 1.01
N ALA A 197 -4.43 -3.96 1.46
CA ALA A 197 -3.65 -2.76 1.75
C ALA A 197 -3.50 -1.89 0.48
N ILE A 198 -3.07 -2.45 -0.66
CA ILE A 198 -2.99 -1.72 -1.94
C ILE A 198 -4.35 -1.19 -2.39
N HIS A 199 -5.43 -1.97 -2.24
CA HIS A 199 -6.78 -1.53 -2.58
C HIS A 199 -7.19 -0.31 -1.74
N THR A 200 -6.91 -0.34 -0.44
CA THR A 200 -7.19 0.76 0.50
C THR A 200 -6.34 2.00 0.20
N PHE A 201 -5.03 1.84 -0.06
CA PHE A 201 -4.15 2.95 -0.41
C PHE A 201 -4.53 3.62 -1.74
N ALA A 202 -4.94 2.87 -2.78
CA ALA A 202 -5.47 3.45 -4.02
C ALA A 202 -6.80 4.21 -3.80
N HIS A 203 -7.61 3.75 -2.85
CA HIS A 203 -8.85 4.44 -2.44
C HIS A 203 -8.61 5.67 -1.55
N LEU A 204 -7.43 5.78 -0.93
CA LEU A 204 -7.02 6.90 -0.06
C LEU A 204 -6.19 7.97 -0.78
N LEU A 205 -5.25 7.55 -1.64
CA LEU A 205 -4.20 8.38 -2.27
C LEU A 205 -4.45 8.69 -3.76
N SER A 206 -5.59 8.24 -4.31
CA SER A 206 -5.92 8.09 -5.73
C SER A 206 -5.26 6.88 -6.41
N LEU A 207 -5.91 6.37 -7.47
CA LEU A 207 -5.39 5.24 -8.24
C LEU A 207 -4.23 5.70 -9.12
N GLU A 208 -4.35 6.89 -9.69
CA GLU A 208 -3.41 7.55 -10.58
C GLU A 208 -2.03 7.67 -9.92
N ARG A 209 -1.98 8.16 -8.68
CA ARG A 209 -0.75 8.29 -7.89
C ARG A 209 -0.13 6.93 -7.53
N MET A 210 -0.96 5.95 -7.15
CA MET A 210 -0.50 4.57 -6.89
C MET A 210 0.02 3.87 -8.16
N GLN A 211 -0.54 4.17 -9.32
CA GLN A 211 -0.07 3.67 -10.63
C GLN A 211 1.27 4.32 -11.00
N ASN A 212 1.45 5.62 -10.78
CA ASN A 212 2.73 6.31 -11.00
C ASN A 212 3.84 5.73 -10.10
N GLY A 213 3.56 5.48 -8.82
CA GLY A 213 4.49 4.81 -7.90
C GLY A 213 4.87 3.39 -8.35
N ALA A 214 3.90 2.61 -8.84
CA ALA A 214 4.17 1.28 -9.41
C ALA A 214 5.09 1.35 -10.65
N GLN A 215 4.83 2.29 -11.56
CA GLN A 215 5.64 2.48 -12.77
C GLN A 215 7.08 2.89 -12.43
N ALA A 216 7.29 3.72 -11.40
CA ALA A 216 8.61 4.14 -10.94
C ALA A 216 9.51 2.99 -10.44
N VAL A 217 8.93 1.84 -10.06
CA VAL A 217 9.63 0.59 -9.72
C VAL A 217 9.49 -0.52 -10.77
N GLY A 218 9.07 -0.17 -12.00
CA GLY A 218 8.96 -1.11 -13.12
C GLY A 218 7.78 -2.09 -13.03
N LYS A 219 6.70 -1.70 -12.35
CA LYS A 219 5.51 -2.53 -12.09
C LYS A 219 4.27 -1.85 -12.69
N ASN A 220 3.22 -2.62 -12.95
CA ASN A 220 1.94 -2.12 -13.43
C ASN A 220 0.84 -2.47 -12.41
N LEU A 221 0.11 -1.46 -11.93
CA LEU A 221 -1.03 -1.63 -11.03
C LEU A 221 -2.35 -1.53 -11.80
N TYR A 222 -3.24 -2.50 -11.59
CA TYR A 222 -4.62 -2.50 -12.11
C TYR A 222 -5.59 -2.85 -10.99
N LEU A 223 -6.65 -2.08 -10.83
CA LEU A 223 -7.65 -2.26 -9.77
C LEU A 223 -9.08 -2.25 -10.34
N ARG A 224 -9.96 -3.08 -9.76
CA ARG A 224 -11.41 -3.06 -9.96
C ARG A 224 -12.11 -3.37 -8.62
N PRO A 225 -13.15 -2.61 -8.20
CA PRO A 225 -13.64 -1.37 -8.83
C PRO A 225 -12.53 -0.30 -8.89
N LYS A 226 -12.69 0.69 -9.80
CA LYS A 226 -11.79 1.84 -9.80
C LYS A 226 -12.20 2.78 -8.66
N PRO A 227 -11.25 3.32 -7.88
CA PRO A 227 -11.53 4.44 -6.99
C PRO A 227 -12.11 5.64 -7.74
N LEU A 228 -12.77 6.54 -7.02
CA LEU A 228 -13.08 7.87 -7.53
C LEU A 228 -11.78 8.58 -7.96
N PRO A 229 -11.75 9.27 -9.11
CA PRO A 229 -10.55 9.93 -9.60
C PRO A 229 -10.17 11.14 -8.74
N LEU A 230 -8.94 11.63 -8.90
CA LEU A 230 -8.42 12.81 -8.20
C LEU A 230 -9.18 14.12 -8.54
N ALA A 231 -9.87 14.15 -9.69
CA ALA A 231 -10.76 15.24 -10.14
C ALA A 231 -10.10 16.65 -10.11
N GLY A 232 -8.80 16.74 -10.41
CA GLY A 232 -8.04 17.99 -10.42
C GLY A 232 -7.69 18.57 -9.04
N GLN A 233 -8.01 17.87 -7.95
CA GLN A 233 -7.60 18.28 -6.61
C GLN A 233 -6.09 18.06 -6.40
N LYS A 234 -5.47 18.82 -5.49
CA LYS A 234 -4.11 18.51 -5.01
C LYS A 234 -4.16 17.25 -4.12
N ASP A 235 -3.14 16.40 -4.19
CA ASP A 235 -3.10 15.12 -3.46
C ASP A 235 -3.41 15.25 -1.97
N TYR A 236 -2.85 16.26 -1.30
CA TYR A 236 -3.07 16.49 0.14
C TYR A 236 -4.50 16.97 0.46
N ILE A 237 -5.19 17.65 -0.46
CA ILE A 237 -6.60 18.03 -0.31
C ILE A 237 -7.49 16.80 -0.47
N TYR A 238 -7.22 15.96 -1.47
CA TYR A 238 -7.92 14.69 -1.66
C TYR A 238 -7.75 13.76 -0.45
N LEU A 239 -6.53 13.64 0.08
CA LEU A 239 -6.22 12.90 1.30
C LEU A 239 -6.93 13.50 2.53
N LYS A 240 -6.86 14.83 2.73
CA LYS A 240 -7.55 15.55 3.81
C LYS A 240 -9.04 15.24 3.85
N ASN A 241 -9.72 15.41 2.71
CA ASN A 241 -11.15 15.19 2.58
C ASN A 241 -11.59 13.76 2.94
N ARG A 242 -10.69 12.78 2.83
CA ARG A 242 -10.93 11.37 3.20
C ARG A 242 -10.62 11.09 4.67
N LEU A 243 -9.48 11.55 5.19
CA LEU A 243 -9.12 11.36 6.60
C LEU A 243 -10.09 12.11 7.54
N GLU A 244 -10.53 13.32 7.18
CA GLU A 244 -11.57 14.05 7.92
C GLU A 244 -12.94 13.37 7.89
N ARG A 245 -13.26 12.61 6.84
CA ARG A 245 -14.49 11.81 6.79
C ARG A 245 -14.41 10.64 7.77
N ILE A 246 -13.35 9.85 7.69
CA ILE A 246 -13.09 8.73 8.60
C ILE A 246 -13.16 9.21 10.05
N ARG A 247 -12.46 10.31 10.39
CA ARG A 247 -12.47 10.90 11.75
C ARG A 247 -13.88 11.20 12.29
N LYS A 248 -14.77 11.74 11.45
CA LYS A 248 -16.15 12.09 11.85
C LYS A 248 -17.01 10.86 12.12
N GLU A 249 -16.80 9.80 11.34
CA GLU A 249 -17.63 8.58 11.38
C GLU A 249 -17.11 7.52 12.36
N MET A 250 -15.88 7.67 12.87
CA MET A 250 -15.40 6.86 14.01
C MET A 250 -16.34 6.98 15.22
N LYS A 251 -16.46 5.88 15.98
CA LYS A 251 -17.06 5.91 17.33
C LYS A 251 -16.12 6.63 18.31
N GLU A 252 -16.63 7.06 19.46
CA GLU A 252 -15.73 7.49 20.54
C GLU A 252 -15.00 6.27 21.11
N PRO A 253 -13.73 6.40 21.53
CA PRO A 253 -13.12 5.36 22.34
C PRO A 253 -13.98 5.16 23.61
N PRO A 254 -14.12 3.93 24.11
CA PRO A 254 -14.75 3.73 25.42
C PRO A 254 -13.99 4.53 26.47
N PRO A 255 -14.66 5.03 27.53
CA PRO A 255 -13.96 5.67 28.64
C PRO A 255 -12.93 4.70 29.23
N LEU A 256 -11.79 5.24 29.65
CA LEU A 256 -10.76 4.44 30.32
C LEU A 256 -11.39 3.74 31.54
N PRO A 257 -11.03 2.46 31.82
CA PRO A 257 -11.50 1.80 33.03
C PRO A 257 -11.06 2.61 34.26
N PRO A 258 -11.90 2.69 35.32
CA PRO A 258 -11.57 3.46 36.51
C PRO A 258 -10.26 2.97 37.13
N THR A 259 -9.41 3.90 37.55
CA THR A 259 -8.14 3.59 38.21
C THR A 259 -8.40 2.92 39.55
N PHE A 260 -8.09 1.62 39.65
CA PHE A 260 -8.31 0.78 40.84
C PHE A 260 -7.40 1.10 42.05
N CYS A 261 -6.49 2.07 41.94
CA CYS A 261 -5.64 2.53 43.04
C CYS A 261 -6.15 3.87 43.58
N PRO A 262 -6.60 3.97 44.85
CA PRO A 262 -7.08 5.23 45.43
C PRO A 262 -5.98 6.29 45.57
N ASP A 263 -4.71 5.87 45.71
CA ASP A 263 -3.54 6.74 45.79
C ASP A 263 -2.95 7.13 44.42
N ALA A 264 -3.60 6.76 43.31
CA ALA A 264 -3.14 7.15 41.99
C ALA A 264 -3.28 8.67 41.77
N PRO A 265 -2.27 9.34 41.18
CA PRO A 265 -2.44 10.72 40.71
C PRO A 265 -3.65 10.84 39.79
N PRO A 266 -4.40 11.95 39.83
CA PRO A 266 -5.61 12.11 39.01
C PRO A 266 -5.28 11.90 37.53
N PRO A 267 -6.17 11.26 36.76
CA PRO A 267 -5.88 10.87 35.38
C PRO A 267 -5.50 12.10 34.55
N LYS A 268 -4.26 12.09 34.04
CA LYS A 268 -3.72 13.10 33.14
C LYS A 268 -4.66 13.31 31.94
N PRO A 269 -4.73 14.53 31.37
CA PRO A 269 -5.69 14.86 30.33
C PRO A 269 -5.64 13.88 29.15
N VAL A 270 -6.82 13.49 28.67
CA VAL A 270 -7.01 12.48 27.64
C VAL A 270 -6.22 12.85 26.37
N VAL A 271 -5.20 12.04 26.06
CA VAL A 271 -4.31 12.22 24.90
C VAL A 271 -5.07 12.08 23.55
N ALA A 272 -6.22 11.41 23.55
CA ALA A 272 -7.08 11.28 22.38
C ALA A 272 -7.82 12.60 22.07
N LEU A 273 -7.40 13.27 21.00
CA LEU A 273 -8.07 14.47 20.47
C LEU A 273 -9.54 14.18 20.12
N PRO A 274 -10.50 15.07 20.45
CA PRO A 274 -11.93 14.85 20.20
C PRO A 274 -12.26 14.84 18.70
N LYS A 275 -13.33 14.17 18.27
CA LYS A 275 -13.63 13.97 16.83
C LYS A 275 -13.76 15.26 16.03
N ASN A 276 -14.32 16.30 16.65
CA ASN A 276 -14.50 17.63 16.06
C ASN A 276 -13.21 18.44 15.93
N TYR A 277 -12.08 17.96 16.47
CA TYR A 277 -10.77 18.58 16.31
C TYR A 277 -10.38 18.70 14.84
N LYS A 278 -9.95 19.91 14.43
CA LYS A 278 -9.54 20.24 13.07
C LYS A 278 -8.03 20.33 13.01
N PHE A 279 -7.39 19.44 12.28
CA PHE A 279 -5.96 19.54 11.98
C PHE A 279 -5.68 20.61 10.92
N GLU A 280 -4.50 21.21 10.99
CA GLU A 280 -4.01 22.14 9.98
C GLU A 280 -3.88 21.49 8.60
N VAL A 281 -4.01 22.31 7.55
CA VAL A 281 -3.84 21.84 6.15
C VAL A 281 -2.43 21.26 5.92
N MET A 282 -1.41 21.79 6.59
CA MET A 282 -0.02 21.33 6.46
C MET A 282 0.22 19.94 7.10
N ALA A 283 -0.61 19.50 8.05
CA ALA A 283 -0.59 18.13 8.56
C ALA A 283 -0.89 17.12 7.43
N PHE A 284 -1.89 17.43 6.60
CA PHE A 284 -2.26 16.59 5.46
C PHE A 284 -1.26 16.64 4.31
N ASP A 285 -0.56 17.77 4.13
CA ASP A 285 0.54 17.85 3.16
C ASP A 285 1.74 17.00 3.59
N LEU A 286 2.14 17.06 4.86
CA LEU A 286 3.16 16.15 5.40
C LEU A 286 2.72 14.68 5.25
N CYS A 287 1.49 14.35 5.64
CA CYS A 287 0.95 13.00 5.52
C CYS A 287 0.97 12.50 4.07
N SER A 288 0.64 13.37 3.12
CA SER A 288 0.72 13.08 1.68
C SER A 288 2.16 12.81 1.22
N ARG A 289 3.15 13.58 1.71
CA ARG A 289 4.57 13.40 1.36
C ARG A 289 5.21 12.16 2.01
N LEU A 290 4.74 11.75 3.19
CA LEU A 290 5.10 10.50 3.85
C LEU A 290 4.54 9.29 3.08
N LEU A 291 3.27 9.36 2.66
CA LEU A 291 2.57 8.34 1.87
C LEU A 291 2.73 8.52 0.36
N GLU A 292 3.90 8.98 -0.11
CA GLU A 292 4.20 9.06 -1.54
C GLU A 292 4.50 7.65 -2.12
N PRO A 293 3.70 7.13 -3.07
CA PRO A 293 3.88 5.78 -3.60
C PRO A 293 5.20 5.56 -4.37
N ASN A 294 5.83 6.60 -4.91
CA ASN A 294 7.17 6.52 -5.50
C ASN A 294 8.26 6.68 -4.41
N PRO A 295 9.01 5.63 -4.05
CA PRO A 295 10.03 5.70 -2.99
C PRO A 295 11.21 6.65 -3.30
N ARG A 296 11.35 7.12 -4.55
CA ARG A 296 12.35 8.15 -4.93
C ARG A 296 11.87 9.58 -4.74
N GLN A 297 10.55 9.80 -4.65
CA GLN A 297 9.94 11.12 -4.42
C GLN A 297 9.43 11.28 -2.98
N ARG A 298 9.27 10.17 -2.24
CA ARG A 298 8.93 10.14 -0.81
C ARG A 298 9.92 10.97 0.01
N ILE A 299 9.40 11.69 0.98
CA ILE A 299 10.17 12.59 1.85
C ILE A 299 11.20 11.79 2.68
N SER A 300 12.34 12.39 3.03
CA SER A 300 13.28 11.80 4.01
C SER A 300 12.89 12.21 5.43
N ALA A 301 13.35 11.46 6.44
CA ALA A 301 13.14 11.85 7.84
C ALA A 301 13.63 13.29 8.14
N SER A 302 14.79 13.68 7.58
CA SER A 302 15.32 15.04 7.69
C SER A 302 14.42 16.11 7.06
N LYS A 303 13.91 15.86 5.85
CA LYS A 303 12.98 16.78 5.17
C LYS A 303 11.60 16.82 5.83
N ALA A 304 11.20 15.76 6.52
CA ALA A 304 9.97 15.71 7.31
C ALA A 304 10.08 16.57 8.58
N LEU A 305 11.23 16.52 9.28
CA LEU A 305 11.51 17.41 10.42
C LEU A 305 11.53 18.89 9.98
N ALA A 306 12.10 19.20 8.81
CA ALA A 306 12.10 20.53 8.22
C ALA A 306 10.78 20.92 7.51
N HIS A 307 9.70 20.15 7.66
CA HIS A 307 8.40 20.48 7.07
C HIS A 307 7.68 21.54 7.91
N PRO A 308 6.97 22.53 7.33
CA PRO A 308 6.34 23.62 8.09
C PRO A 308 5.44 23.16 9.25
N TYR A 309 4.74 22.04 9.09
CA TYR A 309 3.91 21.45 10.15
C TYR A 309 4.68 20.98 11.41
N LEU A 310 5.99 20.65 11.29
CA LEU A 310 6.83 20.21 12.41
C LEU A 310 7.89 21.25 12.81
N ALA A 311 8.37 22.05 11.86
CA ALA A 311 9.26 23.17 12.13
C ALA A 311 8.52 24.36 12.79
N GLY A 312 7.19 24.41 12.67
CA GLY A 312 6.38 25.57 13.01
C GLY A 312 6.33 26.59 11.87
N SER A 313 5.36 27.51 11.97
CA SER A 313 5.43 28.78 11.24
C SER A 313 6.23 29.75 12.10
N ASN A 314 7.40 30.18 11.61
CA ASN A 314 8.10 31.37 12.11
C ASN A 314 7.31 32.65 11.77
#